data_AF-A0A0Q5M038-F1
#
_entry.id   AF-A0A0Q5M038-F1
#
_cell.length_a   1.000
_cell.length_b   1.000
_cell.length_c   1.000
_cell.angle_alpha   90.00
_cell.angle_beta   90.00
_cell.angle_gamma   90.00
#
_symmetry.space_group_name_H-M   'P 1'
#
loop_
_entity.id
_entity.type
_entity.pdbx_description
1 polymer ?
#
loop_
_entity_poly.entity_id
_entity_poly.type
_entity_poly.pdbx_seq_one_letter_code
_entity_poly.pdbx_strand_id
1 'polypeptide(L)'
;MRRETSDELPRRGRSRRALIRLLCVGAIVVTGAVGSIAAPAYADYPSWQDVQNAKANEGAAAAQVTRITTLIAQLNQEVSDTQAAAQKRGEELQAAEAAYDKADMEARDLEAQAAASQQKADAAAAQAGKLAAQLYRTGGRNLTANLFLSGNGASGSTPEQLLSDLGSMSKLTEQSDKVYTDAKVAQNTAKSLSAQAEVAKAEREKLRVAAESALQAAVAAAKAAQDKLAEQQKQIVIMQAQLAALRDATAKTVAGYQAGVAAAAAAAAARGSGGLPGGYVGPQGWAVPAAGPITDGFGARPSPGGVGSTYHMGIDIGASCNAPIYAAHSGTVIYAGPDGSYGNFVLIDNGGGVKTGYAHIRNGGILVGIGQGVGAGQPIAHVGTTGASTGCHLHFEVRVNDQKIDGIPFMRDRQAPLG
;
A
#
# COMPACT_ATOMS: atom_id res chain seq x y z
N MET A 1 68.55 24.49 19.55
CA MET A 1 67.43 23.73 18.96
C MET A 1 67.92 23.08 17.69
N ARG A 2 68.17 21.77 17.77
CA ARG A 2 68.87 20.97 16.76
C ARG A 2 67.99 20.72 15.54
N ARG A 3 68.54 21.02 14.36
CA ARG A 3 68.24 20.30 13.11
C ARG A 3 69.10 19.03 13.15
N GLU A 4 68.47 17.87 13.10
CA GLU A 4 69.16 16.62 12.82
C GLU A 4 68.55 16.00 11.55
N THR A 5 69.38 16.00 10.51
CA THR A 5 69.30 15.16 9.32
C THR A 5 70.06 13.87 9.61
N SER A 6 69.40 12.72 9.52
CA SER A 6 70.02 11.41 9.27
C SER A 6 68.90 10.50 8.73
N ASP A 7 68.85 10.18 7.44
CA ASP A 7 69.67 9.18 6.71
C ASP A 7 69.21 7.74 7.02
N GLU A 8 68.61 7.09 6.01
CA GLU A 8 68.73 5.65 5.69
C GLU A 8 67.62 5.21 4.70
N LEU A 9 68.03 5.04 3.44
CA LEU A 9 67.42 4.10 2.48
C LEU A 9 68.17 2.76 2.60
N PRO A 10 67.86 1.71 1.82
CA PRO A 10 66.60 1.06 1.45
C PRO A 10 66.69 -0.46 1.77
N ARG A 11 65.64 -1.27 1.57
CA ARG A 11 65.80 -2.62 0.91
C ARG A 11 64.52 -3.44 0.79
N ARG A 12 64.32 -3.85 -0.47
CA ARG A 12 63.96 -5.19 -0.95
C ARG A 12 62.62 -5.78 -0.53
N GLY A 13 61.78 -6.01 -1.54
CA GLY A 13 60.92 -7.18 -1.53
C GLY A 13 59.91 -7.24 -2.64
N ARG A 14 60.36 -7.62 -3.85
CA ARG A 14 59.63 -8.41 -4.86
C ARG A 14 58.12 -8.13 -5.01
N SER A 15 57.76 -7.43 -6.08
CA SER A 15 57.31 -8.06 -7.32
C SER A 15 56.03 -8.89 -7.19
N ARG A 16 54.93 -8.39 -7.77
CA ARG A 16 54.29 -8.96 -8.96
C ARG A 16 52.97 -8.24 -9.22
N ARG A 17 52.96 -7.50 -10.33
CA ARG A 17 51.87 -7.36 -11.30
C ARG A 17 50.46 -7.67 -10.77
N ALA A 18 49.67 -6.62 -10.56
CA ALA A 18 48.23 -6.65 -10.83
C ALA A 18 47.98 -5.76 -12.06
N LEU A 19 48.18 -6.38 -13.22
CA LEU A 19 47.61 -5.97 -14.50
C LEU A 19 46.14 -6.43 -14.50
N ILE A 20 45.25 -5.59 -15.05
CA ILE A 20 43.97 -5.98 -15.69
C ILE A 20 42.91 -6.40 -14.65
N ARG A 21 41.78 -5.70 -14.50
CA ARG A 21 40.73 -5.57 -15.51
C ARG A 21 39.98 -4.24 -15.38
N LEU A 22 40.07 -3.44 -16.44
CA LEU A 22 38.89 -2.82 -17.03
C LEU A 22 37.81 -3.92 -17.10
N LEU A 23 36.89 -3.92 -16.14
CA LEU A 23 35.62 -4.60 -16.31
C LEU A 23 34.64 -3.49 -16.59
N CYS A 24 34.40 -3.32 -17.89
CA CYS A 24 33.24 -2.68 -18.45
C CYS A 24 32.05 -2.99 -17.54
N VAL A 25 31.57 -1.99 -16.81
CA VAL A 25 30.18 -1.97 -16.39
C VAL A 25 29.43 -1.96 -17.70
N GLY A 26 28.99 -3.15 -18.11
CA GLY A 26 28.04 -3.33 -19.18
C GLY A 26 26.79 -2.60 -18.73
N ALA A 27 26.71 -1.32 -19.10
CA ALA A 27 25.45 -0.66 -19.32
C ALA A 27 24.74 -1.55 -20.34
N ILE A 28 23.87 -2.44 -19.84
CA ILE A 28 22.80 -2.98 -20.64
C ILE A 28 21.95 -1.76 -20.93
N VAL A 29 22.30 -1.09 -22.03
CA VAL A 29 21.41 -0.20 -22.74
C VAL A 29 20.28 -1.11 -23.21
N VAL A 30 19.27 -1.26 -22.36
CA VAL A 30 17.95 -1.59 -22.86
C VAL A 30 17.58 -0.37 -23.67
N THR A 31 17.87 -0.43 -24.97
CA THR A 31 17.23 0.41 -25.99
C THR A 31 15.75 0.02 -26.03
N GLY A 32 15.04 0.27 -24.94
CA GLY A 32 13.63 0.61 -25.03
C GLY A 32 13.65 1.96 -25.70
N ALA A 33 13.09 2.04 -26.90
CA ALA A 33 12.93 3.29 -27.61
C ALA A 33 12.39 4.32 -26.63
N VAL A 34 13.27 5.19 -26.13
CA VAL A 34 12.89 6.45 -25.54
C VAL A 34 12.43 7.20 -26.76
N GLY A 35 11.17 6.96 -27.14
CA GLY A 35 10.48 7.79 -28.10
C GLY A 35 10.69 9.18 -27.56
N SER A 36 11.48 9.96 -28.30
CA SER A 36 11.73 11.35 -28.00
C SER A 36 10.37 11.93 -27.68
N ILE A 37 10.14 12.29 -26.41
CA ILE A 37 9.04 13.16 -26.05
C ILE A 37 9.40 14.47 -26.72
N ALA A 38 9.00 14.58 -27.99
CA ALA A 38 8.90 15.85 -28.66
C ALA A 38 8.14 16.72 -27.66
N ALA A 39 8.77 17.81 -27.22
CA ALA A 39 8.06 18.87 -26.53
C ALA A 39 6.78 19.10 -27.33
N PRO A 40 5.59 19.08 -26.69
CA PRO A 40 4.35 19.22 -27.42
C PRO A 40 4.52 20.46 -28.30
N ALA A 41 4.39 20.27 -29.62
CA ALA A 41 4.25 21.40 -30.52
C ALA A 41 3.17 22.27 -29.87
N TYR A 42 3.52 23.50 -29.47
CA TYR A 42 2.55 24.43 -28.92
C TYR A 42 1.46 24.51 -29.97
N ALA A 43 0.34 23.83 -29.73
CA ALA A 43 -0.81 23.91 -30.60
C ALA A 43 -1.19 25.39 -30.56
N ASP A 44 -1.12 26.05 -31.72
CA ASP A 44 -1.45 27.45 -31.87
C ASP A 44 -2.95 27.60 -31.61
N TYR A 45 -3.30 27.79 -30.33
CA TYR A 45 -4.67 27.89 -29.85
C TYR A 45 -5.25 29.23 -30.28
N PRO A 46 -6.53 29.27 -30.72
CA PRO A 46 -7.17 30.52 -31.06
C PRO A 46 -7.12 31.56 -29.92
N SER A 47 -6.66 32.75 -30.25
CA SER A 47 -6.70 33.88 -29.32
C SER A 47 -8.11 34.49 -29.26
N TRP A 48 -8.36 35.30 -28.23
CA TRP A 48 -9.59 36.11 -28.17
C TRP A 48 -9.67 37.07 -29.39
N GLN A 49 -8.54 37.59 -29.87
CA GLN A 49 -8.55 38.45 -31.05
C GLN A 49 -9.08 37.73 -32.29
N ASP A 50 -8.76 36.44 -32.46
CA ASP A 50 -9.25 35.62 -33.57
C ASP A 50 -10.77 35.38 -33.50
N VAL A 51 -11.29 35.22 -32.28
CA VAL A 51 -12.71 35.06 -32.01
C VAL A 51 -13.50 36.33 -32.32
N GLN A 52 -12.98 37.51 -31.98
CA GLN A 52 -13.60 38.80 -32.31
C GLN A 52 -13.57 39.05 -33.83
N ASN A 53 -12.44 38.79 -34.48
CA ASN A 53 -12.31 38.97 -35.93
C ASN A 53 -13.28 38.04 -36.70
N ALA A 54 -13.47 36.81 -36.21
CA ALA A 54 -14.39 35.84 -36.82
C ALA A 54 -15.87 36.22 -36.65
N LYS A 55 -16.25 36.97 -35.61
CA LYS A 55 -17.63 37.47 -35.43
C LYS A 55 -18.10 38.43 -36.53
N ALA A 56 -17.17 39.06 -37.25
CA ALA A 56 -17.49 40.01 -38.32
C ALA A 56 -17.89 39.32 -39.64
N ASN A 57 -17.75 37.99 -39.76
CA ASN A 57 -18.09 37.23 -40.97
C ASN A 57 -18.64 35.83 -40.61
N GLU A 58 -19.88 35.52 -40.99
CA GLU A 58 -20.57 34.25 -40.67
C GLU A 58 -19.81 33.00 -41.13
N GLY A 59 -19.14 33.05 -42.29
CA GLY A 59 -18.31 31.97 -42.81
C GLY A 59 -17.03 31.76 -41.99
N ALA A 60 -16.40 32.85 -41.51
CA ALA A 60 -15.25 32.78 -40.62
C ALA A 60 -15.64 32.28 -39.22
N ALA A 61 -16.82 32.67 -38.71
CA ALA A 61 -17.35 32.19 -37.45
C ALA A 61 -17.61 30.67 -37.48
N ALA A 62 -18.21 30.15 -38.56
CA ALA A 62 -18.48 28.72 -38.74
C ALA A 62 -17.19 27.88 -38.85
N ALA A 63 -16.17 28.39 -39.55
CA ALA A 63 -14.86 27.75 -39.63
C ALA A 63 -14.17 27.69 -38.25
N GLN A 64 -14.28 28.78 -37.47
CA GLN A 64 -13.68 28.87 -36.15
C GLN A 64 -14.37 27.96 -35.12
N VAL A 65 -15.70 27.85 -35.18
CA VAL A 65 -16.49 26.90 -34.38
C VAL A 65 -16.05 25.45 -34.66
N THR A 66 -15.84 25.10 -35.93
CA THR A 66 -15.36 23.77 -36.32
C THR A 66 -13.96 23.51 -35.78
N ARG A 67 -13.02 24.45 -35.95
CA ARG A 67 -11.64 24.35 -35.44
C ARG A 67 -11.59 24.14 -33.92
N ILE A 68 -12.33 24.95 -33.16
CA ILE A 68 -12.37 24.84 -31.69
C ILE A 68 -12.99 23.50 -31.26
N THR A 69 -14.06 23.06 -31.93
CA THR A 69 -14.70 21.77 -31.63
C THR A 69 -13.77 20.58 -31.86
N THR A 70 -13.01 20.59 -32.96
CA THR A 70 -11.99 19.56 -33.24
C THR A 70 -10.87 19.56 -32.20
N LEU A 71 -10.38 20.74 -31.78
CA LEU A 71 -9.34 20.85 -30.75
C LEU A 71 -9.82 20.30 -29.40
N ILE A 72 -11.06 20.61 -28.98
CA ILE A 72 -11.63 20.05 -27.75
C ILE A 72 -11.71 18.51 -27.83
N ALA A 73 -12.14 17.96 -28.98
CA ALA A 73 -12.20 16.52 -29.16
C ALA A 73 -10.81 15.85 -29.06
N GLN A 74 -9.78 16.46 -29.66
CA GLN A 74 -8.40 15.98 -29.55
C GLN A 74 -7.86 16.04 -28.12
N LEU A 75 -8.10 17.14 -27.40
CA LEU A 75 -7.68 17.27 -26.00
C LEU A 75 -8.35 16.22 -25.11
N ASN A 76 -9.65 15.97 -25.29
CA ASN A 76 -10.36 14.93 -24.55
C ASN A 76 -9.80 13.52 -24.83
N GLN A 77 -9.40 13.24 -26.08
CA GLN A 77 -8.75 11.98 -26.42
C GLN A 77 -7.38 11.84 -25.74
N GLU A 78 -6.57 12.91 -25.75
CA GLU A 78 -5.26 12.90 -25.06
C GLU A 78 -5.39 12.71 -23.55
N VAL A 79 -6.38 13.34 -22.90
CA VAL A 79 -6.70 13.08 -21.47
C VAL A 79 -7.00 11.60 -21.28
N SER A 80 -7.87 11.04 -22.12
CA SER A 80 -8.31 9.64 -22.03
C SER A 80 -7.15 8.67 -22.19
N ASP A 81 -6.27 8.88 -23.17
CA ASP A 81 -5.10 8.04 -23.41
C ASP A 81 -4.11 8.11 -22.22
N THR A 82 -3.91 9.31 -21.67
CA THR A 82 -3.01 9.51 -20.53
C THR A 82 -3.58 8.88 -19.24
N GLN A 83 -4.90 8.98 -19.04
CA GLN A 83 -5.59 8.31 -17.93
C GLN A 83 -5.54 6.78 -18.07
N ALA A 84 -5.73 6.24 -19.27
CA ALA A 84 -5.61 4.81 -19.54
C ALA A 84 -4.19 4.30 -19.26
N ALA A 85 -3.16 5.08 -19.61
CA ALA A 85 -1.78 4.76 -19.27
C ALA A 85 -1.53 4.75 -17.76
N ALA A 86 -2.09 5.71 -17.01
CA ALA A 86 -1.99 5.74 -15.55
C ALA A 86 -2.72 4.55 -14.90
N GLN A 87 -3.92 4.21 -15.37
CA GLN A 87 -4.68 3.06 -14.90
C GLN A 87 -3.91 1.75 -15.10
N LYS A 88 -3.34 1.55 -16.29
CA LYS A 88 -2.51 0.37 -16.59
C LYS A 88 -1.33 0.23 -15.62
N ARG A 89 -0.65 1.34 -15.29
CA ARG A 89 0.44 1.33 -14.30
C ARG A 89 -0.05 1.02 -12.89
N GLY A 90 -1.26 1.47 -12.53
CA GLY A 90 -1.91 1.11 -11.27
C GLY A 90 -2.21 -0.39 -11.18
N GLU A 91 -2.69 -1.00 -12.26
CA GLU A 91 -2.93 -2.44 -12.34
C GLU A 91 -1.62 -3.25 -12.24
N GLU A 92 -0.54 -2.78 -12.90
CA GLU A 92 0.81 -3.36 -12.78
C GLU A 92 1.34 -3.30 -11.34
N LEU A 93 1.11 -2.19 -10.62
CA LEU A 93 1.44 -2.05 -9.21
C LEU A 93 0.66 -3.03 -8.34
N GLN A 94 -0.67 -3.08 -8.49
CA GLN A 94 -1.52 -3.96 -7.69
C GLN A 94 -1.13 -5.44 -7.86
N ALA A 95 -0.80 -5.85 -9.09
CA ALA A 95 -0.31 -7.20 -9.35
C ALA A 95 1.05 -7.47 -8.69
N ALA A 96 1.96 -6.50 -8.68
CA ALA A 96 3.27 -6.62 -8.05
C ALA A 96 3.18 -6.68 -6.51
N GLU A 97 2.32 -5.86 -5.90
CA GLU A 97 2.04 -5.88 -4.46
C GLU A 97 1.42 -7.21 -4.02
N ALA A 98 0.42 -7.70 -4.75
CA ALA A 98 -0.19 -8.99 -4.46
C ALA A 98 0.80 -10.16 -4.56
N ALA A 99 1.73 -10.11 -5.53
CA ALA A 99 2.79 -11.10 -5.65
C ALA A 99 3.79 -11.04 -4.49
N TYR A 100 4.18 -9.83 -4.07
CA TYR A 100 5.04 -9.62 -2.90
C TYR A 100 4.38 -10.13 -1.61
N ASP A 101 3.11 -9.80 -1.36
CA ASP A 101 2.39 -10.21 -0.15
C ASP A 101 2.29 -11.74 -0.05
N LYS A 102 2.01 -12.40 -1.19
CA LYS A 102 2.02 -13.86 -1.26
C LYS A 102 3.39 -14.44 -0.90
N ALA A 103 4.46 -13.89 -1.47
CA ALA A 103 5.82 -14.35 -1.19
C ALA A 103 6.26 -14.05 0.26
N ASP A 104 5.80 -12.95 0.86
CA ASP A 104 6.05 -12.61 2.27
C ASP A 104 5.40 -13.64 3.20
N MET A 105 4.16 -14.04 2.92
CA MET A 105 3.48 -15.11 3.67
C MET A 105 4.20 -16.46 3.55
N GLU A 106 4.56 -16.88 2.33
CA GLU A 106 5.27 -18.13 2.08
C GLU A 106 6.65 -18.16 2.77
N ALA A 107 7.40 -17.05 2.72
CA ALA A 107 8.70 -16.95 3.38
C ALA A 107 8.56 -17.05 4.92
N ARG A 108 7.57 -16.37 5.52
CA ARG A 108 7.33 -16.44 6.97
C ARG A 108 6.93 -17.83 7.43
N ASP A 109 6.10 -18.53 6.66
CA ASP A 109 5.69 -19.89 6.99
C ASP A 109 6.88 -20.86 6.94
N LEU A 110 7.69 -20.80 5.88
CA LEU A 110 8.90 -21.61 5.76
C LEU A 110 9.94 -21.29 6.85
N GLU A 111 10.10 -20.02 7.22
CA GLU A 111 10.94 -19.63 8.35
C GLU A 111 10.46 -20.23 9.67
N ALA A 112 9.15 -20.20 9.93
CA ALA A 112 8.57 -20.81 11.12
C ALA A 112 8.76 -22.34 11.14
N GLN A 113 8.55 -23.01 9.99
CA GLN A 113 8.79 -24.45 9.84
C GLN A 113 10.26 -24.83 10.02
N ALA A 114 11.17 -24.02 9.47
CA ALA A 114 12.62 -24.20 9.62
C ALA A 114 13.04 -24.04 11.09
N ALA A 115 12.56 -23.01 11.78
CA ALA A 115 12.84 -22.78 13.20
C ALA A 115 12.32 -23.94 14.07
N ALA A 116 11.07 -24.38 13.84
CA ALA A 116 10.50 -25.52 14.55
C ALA A 116 11.26 -26.84 14.29
N SER A 117 11.70 -27.05 13.05
CA SER A 117 12.47 -28.25 12.69
C SER A 117 13.90 -28.21 13.24
N GLN A 118 14.51 -27.03 13.31
CA GLN A 118 15.81 -26.85 13.95
C GLN A 118 15.74 -27.18 15.44
N GLN A 119 14.71 -26.72 16.16
CA GLN A 119 14.49 -27.08 17.56
C GLN A 119 14.36 -28.60 17.76
N LYS A 120 13.64 -29.29 16.87
CA LYS A 120 13.52 -30.76 16.90
C LYS A 120 14.87 -31.45 16.65
N ALA A 121 15.65 -30.95 15.69
CA ALA A 121 16.98 -31.46 15.38
C ALA A 121 17.94 -31.29 16.56
N ASP A 122 17.94 -30.13 17.21
CA ASP A 122 18.78 -29.84 18.37
C ASP A 122 18.41 -30.75 19.56
N ALA A 123 17.10 -30.96 19.79
CA ALA A 123 16.62 -31.87 20.83
C ALA A 123 17.04 -33.33 20.56
N ALA A 124 16.90 -33.81 19.32
CA ALA A 124 17.29 -35.16 18.93
C ALA A 124 18.82 -35.36 19.01
N ALA A 125 19.61 -34.36 18.58
CA ALA A 125 21.06 -34.39 18.71
C ALA A 125 21.50 -34.42 20.18
N ALA A 126 20.85 -33.66 21.06
CA ALA A 126 21.12 -33.68 22.49
C ALA A 126 20.80 -35.05 23.13
N GLN A 127 19.72 -35.72 22.70
CA GLN A 127 19.39 -37.07 23.15
C GLN A 127 20.42 -38.11 22.70
N ALA A 128 20.82 -38.07 21.42
CA ALA A 128 21.87 -38.93 20.89
C ALA A 128 23.21 -38.72 21.61
N GLY A 129 23.58 -37.46 21.90
CA GLY A 129 24.77 -37.12 22.66
C GLY A 129 24.75 -37.65 24.09
N LYS A 130 23.60 -37.56 24.79
CA LYS A 130 23.42 -38.13 26.13
C LYS A 130 23.58 -39.66 26.12
N LEU A 131 22.99 -40.33 25.13
CA LEU A 131 23.09 -41.78 24.97
C LEU A 131 24.54 -42.22 24.70
N ALA A 132 25.23 -41.53 23.77
CA ALA A 132 26.64 -41.78 23.51
C ALA A 132 27.51 -41.59 24.76
N ALA A 133 27.26 -40.52 25.54
CA ALA A 133 27.97 -40.27 26.80
C ALA A 133 27.63 -41.30 27.88
N GLN A 134 26.44 -41.88 27.89
CA GLN A 134 26.08 -42.99 28.77
C GLN A 134 26.83 -44.26 28.36
N LEU A 135 26.74 -44.68 27.10
CA LEU A 135 27.44 -45.87 26.56
C LEU A 135 28.96 -45.80 26.77
N TYR A 136 29.55 -44.60 26.65
CA TYR A 136 30.97 -44.39 26.95
C TYR A 136 31.28 -44.59 28.44
N ARG A 137 30.41 -44.10 29.35
CA ARG A 137 30.58 -44.20 30.81
C ARG A 137 30.29 -45.60 31.38
N THR A 138 29.27 -46.30 30.89
CA THR A 138 29.00 -47.70 31.27
C THR A 138 30.00 -48.68 30.66
N GLY A 139 30.87 -48.20 29.77
CA GLY A 139 32.10 -48.87 29.39
C GLY A 139 31.88 -49.88 28.27
N GLY A 140 32.05 -49.42 27.02
CA GLY A 140 32.22 -50.26 25.83
C GLY A 140 33.42 -51.24 25.87
N ARG A 141 34.05 -51.44 27.03
CA ARG A 141 35.14 -52.38 27.30
C ARG A 141 34.83 -53.38 28.42
N ASN A 142 33.79 -53.18 29.23
CA ASN A 142 33.50 -54.03 30.39
C ASN A 142 32.42 -55.08 30.14
N LEU A 143 31.57 -54.93 29.13
CA LEU A 143 30.50 -55.89 28.83
C LEU A 143 31.05 -57.20 28.27
N THR A 144 31.94 -57.15 27.27
CA THR A 144 32.57 -58.35 26.70
C THR A 144 33.51 -59.01 27.70
N ALA A 145 34.19 -58.22 28.54
CA ALA A 145 35.01 -58.72 29.63
C ALA A 145 34.16 -59.42 30.69
N ASN A 146 33.02 -58.83 31.10
CA ASN A 146 32.08 -59.47 32.03
C ASN A 146 31.42 -60.72 31.44
N LEU A 147 31.04 -60.71 30.16
CA LEU A 147 30.45 -61.88 29.48
C LEU A 147 31.45 -63.05 29.37
N PHE A 148 32.72 -62.73 29.12
CA PHE A 148 33.83 -63.70 29.08
C PHE A 148 34.18 -64.23 30.47
N LEU A 149 34.16 -63.37 31.50
CA LEU A 149 34.41 -63.74 32.89
C LEU A 149 33.24 -64.54 33.50
N SER A 150 31.99 -64.25 33.13
CA SER A 150 30.81 -65.01 33.57
C SER A 150 30.70 -66.39 32.89
N GLY A 151 31.19 -66.53 31.67
CA GLY A 151 31.20 -67.80 30.93
C GLY A 151 32.21 -68.83 31.46
N ASN A 152 33.24 -68.41 32.20
CA ASN A 152 34.38 -69.25 32.56
C ASN A 152 34.35 -69.83 34.00
N GLY A 153 33.17 -69.91 34.64
CA GLY A 153 32.98 -70.84 35.77
C GLY A 153 33.06 -70.28 37.19
N ALA A 154 32.49 -69.10 37.47
CA ALA A 154 32.27 -68.64 38.84
C ALA A 154 30.77 -68.50 39.17
N SER A 155 30.19 -69.59 39.69
CA SER A 155 28.97 -69.64 40.53
C SER A 155 27.78 -68.75 40.13
N GLY A 156 26.87 -69.26 39.27
CA GLY A 156 25.44 -68.89 39.33
C GLY A 156 24.77 -68.31 38.09
N SER A 157 25.46 -68.09 36.97
CA SER A 157 24.80 -67.57 35.76
C SER A 157 24.13 -68.68 34.94
N THR A 158 22.79 -68.68 34.88
CA THR A 158 22.04 -69.69 34.11
C THR A 158 22.00 -69.34 32.61
N PRO A 159 21.84 -70.32 31.69
CA PRO A 159 21.68 -70.07 30.26
C PRO A 159 20.58 -69.04 29.93
N GLU A 160 19.54 -68.96 30.76
CA GLU A 160 18.44 -68.02 30.65
C GLU A 160 18.86 -66.57 30.94
N GLN A 161 19.81 -66.36 31.87
CA GLN A 161 20.38 -65.03 32.14
C GLN A 161 21.21 -64.52 30.96
N LEU A 162 22.00 -65.39 30.33
CA LEU A 162 22.76 -65.02 29.13
C LEU A 162 21.83 -64.62 27.97
N LEU A 163 20.73 -65.34 27.76
CA LEU A 163 19.74 -65.01 26.74
C LEU A 163 19.00 -63.70 27.05
N SER A 164 18.67 -63.44 28.32
CA SER A 164 18.09 -62.17 28.78
C SER A 164 19.05 -61.00 28.51
N ASP A 165 20.33 -61.18 28.83
CA ASP A 165 21.36 -60.15 28.61
C ASP A 165 21.55 -59.88 27.12
N LEU A 166 21.66 -60.92 26.28
CA LEU A 166 21.73 -60.79 24.82
C LEU A 166 20.49 -60.11 24.23
N GLY A 167 19.29 -60.43 24.73
CA GLY A 167 18.04 -59.78 24.33
C GLY A 167 18.00 -58.29 24.69
N SER A 168 18.45 -57.95 25.90
CA SER A 168 18.54 -56.56 26.34
C SER A 168 19.58 -55.76 25.54
N MET A 169 20.70 -56.39 25.15
CA MET A 169 21.72 -55.79 24.29
C MET A 169 21.20 -55.54 22.87
N SER A 170 20.46 -56.50 22.31
CA SER A 170 19.81 -56.34 21.01
C SER A 170 18.84 -55.16 21.06
N LYS A 171 18.01 -55.07 22.10
CA LYS A 171 17.05 -53.97 22.26
C LYS A 171 17.73 -52.61 22.48
N LEU A 172 18.82 -52.57 23.25
CA LEU A 172 19.61 -51.36 23.47
C LEU A 172 20.29 -50.89 22.19
N THR A 173 20.82 -51.82 21.39
CA THR A 173 21.44 -51.53 20.09
C THR A 173 20.39 -50.98 19.11
N GLU A 174 19.24 -51.64 19.01
CA GLU A 174 18.12 -51.19 18.18
C GLU A 174 17.62 -49.80 18.61
N GLN A 175 17.49 -49.55 19.91
CA GLN A 175 17.07 -48.26 20.43
C GLN A 175 18.14 -47.17 20.22
N SER A 176 19.43 -47.52 20.29
CA SER A 176 20.53 -46.60 20.02
C SER A 176 20.62 -46.23 18.55
N ASP A 177 20.48 -47.20 17.66
CA ASP A 177 20.48 -46.99 16.21
C ASP A 177 19.28 -46.15 15.79
N LYS A 178 18.11 -46.38 16.40
CA LYS A 178 16.92 -45.55 16.21
C LYS A 178 17.15 -44.09 16.62
N VAL A 179 17.68 -43.84 17.83
CA VAL A 179 17.93 -42.45 18.30
C VAL A 179 18.90 -41.71 17.39
N TYR A 180 19.96 -42.38 16.92
CA TYR A 180 20.92 -41.79 15.99
C TYR A 180 20.31 -41.51 14.62
N THR A 181 19.52 -42.46 14.10
CA THR A 181 18.83 -42.32 12.82
C THR A 181 17.79 -41.20 12.86
N ASP A 182 16.99 -41.13 13.91
CA ASP A 182 16.00 -40.06 14.13
C ASP A 182 16.68 -38.68 14.19
N ALA A 183 17.82 -38.56 14.89
CA ALA A 183 18.59 -37.31 14.96
C ALA A 183 19.12 -36.89 13.59
N LYS A 184 19.60 -37.85 12.78
CA LYS A 184 20.08 -37.59 11.42
C LYS A 184 18.95 -37.16 10.48
N VAL A 185 17.80 -37.82 10.58
CA VAL A 185 16.59 -37.45 9.82
C VAL A 185 16.16 -36.03 10.20
N ALA A 186 16.04 -35.73 11.50
CA ALA A 186 15.65 -34.41 11.98
C ALA A 186 16.62 -33.31 11.50
N GLN A 187 17.93 -33.56 11.54
CA GLN A 187 18.94 -32.64 11.02
C GLN A 187 18.80 -32.41 9.50
N ASN A 188 18.57 -33.47 8.72
CA ASN A 188 18.40 -33.35 7.28
C ASN A 188 17.12 -32.59 6.92
N THR A 189 16.03 -32.82 7.65
CA THR A 189 14.78 -32.05 7.52
C THR A 189 14.99 -30.58 7.83
N ALA A 190 15.65 -30.25 8.94
CA ALA A 190 15.95 -28.87 9.33
C ALA A 190 16.82 -28.15 8.27
N LYS A 191 17.84 -28.82 7.73
CA LYS A 191 18.68 -28.29 6.64
C LYS A 191 17.88 -28.03 5.37
N SER A 192 17.00 -28.96 4.99
CA SER A 192 16.15 -28.82 3.80
C SER A 192 15.19 -27.64 3.92
N LEU A 193 14.49 -27.52 5.06
CA LEU A 193 13.55 -26.42 5.31
C LEU A 193 14.26 -25.06 5.42
N SER A 194 15.44 -25.02 6.04
CA SER A 194 16.25 -23.80 6.09
C SER A 194 16.66 -23.34 4.69
N ALA A 195 17.09 -24.27 3.82
CA ALA A 195 17.41 -23.95 2.43
C ALA A 195 16.19 -23.44 1.65
N GLN A 196 15.01 -24.05 1.86
CA GLN A 196 13.75 -23.57 1.26
C GLN A 196 13.38 -22.17 1.74
N ALA A 197 13.52 -21.89 3.05
CA ALA A 197 13.27 -20.58 3.62
C ALA A 197 14.20 -19.51 3.01
N GLU A 198 15.49 -19.79 2.85
CA GLU A 198 16.42 -18.85 2.22
C GLU A 198 16.07 -18.56 0.75
N VAL A 199 15.65 -19.58 -0.02
CA VAL A 199 15.16 -19.37 -1.40
C VAL A 199 13.90 -18.50 -1.40
N ALA A 200 12.95 -18.75 -0.50
CA ALA A 200 11.72 -17.97 -0.40
C ALA A 200 11.99 -16.50 0.00
N LYS A 201 12.92 -16.25 0.93
CA LYS A 201 13.36 -14.88 1.29
C LYS A 201 13.98 -14.15 0.10
N ALA A 202 14.80 -14.83 -0.71
CA ALA A 202 15.43 -14.23 -1.88
C ALA A 202 14.38 -13.85 -2.94
N GLU A 203 13.37 -14.69 -3.18
CA GLU A 203 12.29 -14.36 -4.11
C GLU A 203 11.40 -13.24 -3.57
N ARG A 204 11.09 -13.24 -2.27
CA ARG A 204 10.38 -12.14 -1.60
C ARG A 204 11.10 -10.81 -1.79
N GLU A 205 12.41 -10.75 -1.58
CA GLU A 205 13.18 -9.50 -1.74
C GLU A 205 13.19 -9.01 -3.19
N LYS A 206 13.31 -9.92 -4.15
CA LYS A 206 13.18 -9.60 -5.58
C LYS A 206 11.81 -9.02 -5.92
N LEU A 207 10.74 -9.60 -5.37
CA LEU A 207 9.37 -9.11 -5.56
C LEU A 207 9.13 -7.77 -4.85
N ARG A 208 9.76 -7.53 -3.69
CA ARG A 208 9.74 -6.24 -2.99
C ARG A 208 10.29 -5.12 -3.87
N VAL A 209 11.46 -5.35 -4.48
CA VAL A 209 12.09 -4.39 -5.39
C VAL A 209 11.24 -4.16 -6.65
N ALA A 210 10.61 -5.21 -7.17
CA ALA A 210 9.69 -5.08 -8.31
C ALA A 210 8.44 -4.25 -7.96
N ALA A 211 7.83 -4.47 -6.79
CA ALA A 211 6.69 -3.68 -6.32
C ALA A 211 7.07 -2.21 -6.08
N GLU A 212 8.23 -1.94 -5.48
CA GLU A 212 8.74 -0.57 -5.27
C GLU A 212 8.98 0.16 -6.60
N SER A 213 9.55 -0.53 -7.59
CA SER A 213 9.70 0.02 -8.95
C SER A 213 8.36 0.27 -9.64
N ALA A 214 7.39 -0.63 -9.47
CA ALA A 214 6.04 -0.46 -10.02
C ALA A 214 5.32 0.72 -9.37
N LEU A 215 5.52 0.95 -8.08
CA LEU A 215 4.95 2.08 -7.34
C LEU A 215 5.47 3.41 -7.88
N GLN A 216 6.78 3.52 -8.08
CA GLN A 216 7.38 4.72 -8.68
C GLN A 216 6.84 4.99 -10.09
N ALA A 217 6.69 3.95 -10.91
CA ALA A 217 6.12 4.07 -12.25
C ALA A 217 4.63 4.49 -12.22
N ALA A 218 3.85 3.93 -11.30
CA ALA A 218 2.44 4.27 -11.11
C ALA A 218 2.25 5.70 -10.62
N VAL A 219 3.04 6.15 -9.64
CA VAL A 219 3.00 7.53 -9.13
C VAL A 219 3.41 8.53 -10.23
N ALA A 220 4.46 8.23 -11.00
CA ALA A 220 4.88 9.09 -12.10
C ALA A 220 3.81 9.19 -13.19
N ALA A 221 3.18 8.07 -13.56
CA ALA A 221 2.11 8.06 -14.55
C ALA A 221 0.84 8.77 -14.06
N ALA A 222 0.46 8.58 -12.79
CA ALA A 222 -0.67 9.28 -12.16
C ALA A 222 -0.43 10.79 -12.11
N LYS A 223 0.79 11.23 -11.74
CA LYS A 223 1.17 12.63 -11.75
C LYS A 223 1.12 13.23 -13.16
N ALA A 224 1.65 12.53 -14.17
CA ALA A 224 1.61 12.99 -15.56
C ALA A 224 0.16 13.14 -16.06
N ALA A 225 -0.73 12.20 -15.71
CA ALA A 225 -2.15 12.29 -16.02
C ALA A 225 -2.83 13.48 -15.33
N GLN A 226 -2.50 13.75 -14.06
CA GLN A 226 -3.04 14.90 -13.31
C GLN A 226 -2.56 16.24 -13.88
N ASP A 227 -1.26 16.39 -14.14
CA ASP A 227 -0.70 17.62 -14.70
C ASP A 227 -1.28 17.91 -16.10
N LYS A 228 -1.45 16.86 -16.92
CA LYS A 228 -2.08 16.96 -18.25
C LYS A 228 -3.57 17.33 -18.15
N LEU A 229 -4.33 16.69 -17.26
CA LEU A 229 -5.75 17.00 -17.02
C LEU A 229 -5.93 18.44 -16.55
N ALA A 230 -5.14 18.90 -15.58
CA ALA A 230 -5.23 20.25 -15.03
C ALA A 230 -4.93 21.33 -16.09
N GLU A 231 -3.96 21.08 -16.96
CA GLU A 231 -3.65 21.99 -18.07
C GLU A 231 -4.76 21.97 -19.12
N GLN A 232 -5.18 20.78 -19.58
CA GLN A 232 -6.21 20.67 -20.62
C GLN A 232 -7.59 21.18 -20.16
N GLN A 233 -7.94 21.03 -18.87
CA GLN A 233 -9.18 21.56 -18.31
C GLN A 233 -9.25 23.09 -18.40
N LYS A 234 -8.13 23.78 -18.13
CA LYS A 234 -8.04 25.24 -18.28
C LYS A 234 -8.27 25.66 -19.73
N GLN A 235 -7.63 24.96 -20.67
CA GLN A 235 -7.76 25.26 -22.09
C GLN A 235 -9.16 24.97 -22.62
N ILE A 236 -9.80 23.88 -22.18
CA ILE A 236 -11.18 23.54 -22.55
C ILE A 236 -12.17 24.59 -22.05
N VAL A 237 -12.04 25.09 -20.81
CA VAL A 237 -12.92 26.15 -20.27
C VAL A 237 -12.79 27.44 -21.09
N ILE A 238 -11.56 27.83 -21.47
CA ILE A 238 -11.32 28.99 -22.33
C ILE A 238 -11.98 28.78 -23.70
N MET A 239 -11.76 27.63 -24.34
CA MET A 239 -12.34 27.29 -25.64
C MET A 239 -13.87 27.19 -25.62
N GLN A 240 -14.45 26.70 -24.53
CA GLN A 240 -15.91 26.68 -24.32
C GLN A 240 -16.48 28.09 -24.17
N ALA A 241 -15.78 29.00 -23.47
CA ALA A 241 -16.17 30.40 -23.39
C ALA A 241 -16.06 31.11 -24.76
N GLN A 242 -15.04 30.79 -25.56
CA GLN A 242 -14.91 31.27 -26.94
C GLN A 242 -16.04 30.75 -27.84
N LEU A 243 -16.38 29.46 -27.73
CA LEU A 243 -17.52 28.85 -28.43
C LEU A 243 -18.85 29.49 -28.03
N ALA A 244 -19.06 29.73 -26.73
CA ALA A 244 -20.24 30.40 -26.23
C ALA A 244 -20.32 31.84 -26.75
N ALA A 245 -19.21 32.57 -26.75
CA ALA A 245 -19.16 33.91 -27.33
C ALA A 245 -19.46 33.89 -28.84
N LEU A 246 -18.95 32.92 -29.61
CA LEU A 246 -19.22 32.78 -31.05
C LEU A 246 -20.67 32.37 -31.36
N ARG A 247 -21.31 31.60 -30.48
CA ARG A 247 -22.69 31.12 -30.63
C ARG A 247 -23.73 32.10 -30.09
N ASP A 248 -23.37 32.92 -29.10
CA ASP A 248 -24.25 33.89 -28.48
C ASP A 248 -24.13 35.24 -29.22
N ALA A 249 -25.11 35.51 -30.09
CA ALA A 249 -25.24 36.75 -30.83
C ALA A 249 -26.00 37.85 -30.06
N THR A 250 -26.28 37.70 -28.75
CA THR A 250 -27.12 38.67 -28.02
C THR A 250 -26.77 38.85 -26.53
N ALA A 251 -26.48 40.10 -26.13
CA ALA A 251 -25.92 40.54 -24.85
C ALA A 251 -26.83 40.48 -23.59
N LYS A 252 -27.77 39.54 -23.45
CA LYS A 252 -28.80 39.58 -22.37
C LYS A 252 -28.66 38.61 -21.20
N THR A 253 -27.65 37.75 -21.15
CA THR A 253 -27.68 36.55 -20.27
C THR A 253 -26.70 36.52 -19.09
N VAL A 254 -25.88 37.56 -18.87
CA VAL A 254 -24.96 37.60 -17.71
C VAL A 254 -25.67 38.08 -16.43
N ALA A 255 -26.64 39.00 -16.55
CA ALA A 255 -27.40 39.52 -15.42
C ALA A 255 -28.39 38.50 -14.82
N GLY A 256 -28.94 37.60 -15.65
CA GLY A 256 -29.88 36.56 -15.20
C GLY A 256 -29.19 35.45 -14.39
N TYR A 257 -27.94 35.12 -14.73
CA TYR A 257 -27.17 34.10 -14.03
C TYR A 257 -26.75 34.56 -12.61
N GLN A 258 -26.30 35.81 -12.49
CA GLN A 258 -25.92 36.38 -11.19
C GLN A 258 -27.12 36.53 -10.23
N ALA A 259 -28.31 36.82 -10.76
CA ALA A 259 -29.55 36.90 -9.97
C ALA A 259 -30.04 35.52 -9.46
N GLY A 260 -29.85 34.45 -10.24
CA GLY A 260 -30.23 33.09 -9.84
C GLY A 260 -29.38 32.53 -8.70
N VAL A 261 -28.08 32.86 -8.68
CA VAL A 261 -27.14 32.42 -7.63
C VAL A 261 -27.44 33.10 -6.29
N ALA A 262 -27.83 34.39 -6.30
CA ALA A 262 -28.19 35.12 -5.08
C ALA A 262 -29.51 34.64 -4.44
N ALA A 263 -30.50 34.26 -5.26
CA ALA A 263 -31.78 33.73 -4.78
C ALA A 263 -31.63 32.33 -4.14
N ALA A 264 -30.74 31.49 -4.69
CA ALA A 264 -30.44 30.17 -4.11
C ALA A 264 -29.74 30.28 -2.75
N ALA A 265 -28.85 31.26 -2.57
CA ALA A 265 -28.17 31.52 -1.30
C ALA A 265 -29.15 32.02 -0.20
N ALA A 266 -30.13 32.85 -0.57
CA ALA A 266 -31.14 33.36 0.36
C ALA A 266 -32.15 32.27 0.82
N ALA A 267 -32.50 31.33 -0.06
CA ALA A 267 -33.38 30.21 0.26
C ALA A 267 -32.71 29.17 1.20
N ALA A 268 -31.39 29.03 1.14
CA ALA A 268 -30.62 28.16 2.03
C ALA A 268 -30.52 28.70 3.47
N ALA A 269 -30.54 30.03 3.64
CA ALA A 269 -30.45 30.67 4.96
C ALA A 269 -31.77 30.65 5.77
N ALA A 270 -32.92 30.37 5.11
CA ALA A 270 -34.25 30.50 5.72
C ALA A 270 -34.80 29.21 6.38
N ARG A 271 -34.08 28.08 6.31
CA ARG A 271 -34.52 26.79 6.88
C ARG A 271 -33.70 26.42 8.12
N GLY A 272 -34.14 26.90 9.29
CA GLY A 272 -33.54 26.58 10.58
C GLY A 272 -33.93 25.20 11.14
N SER A 273 -33.02 24.67 11.97
CA SER A 273 -33.11 23.51 12.89
C SER A 273 -32.81 22.09 12.37
N GLY A 274 -31.94 21.94 11.38
CA GLY A 274 -31.22 20.70 11.09
C GLY A 274 -29.89 21.06 10.47
N GLY A 275 -28.82 20.34 10.80
CA GLY A 275 -27.51 20.54 10.18
C GLY A 275 -27.60 20.72 8.67
N LEU A 276 -26.64 21.46 8.12
CA LEU A 276 -26.60 21.75 6.69
C LEU A 276 -26.74 20.44 5.88
N PRO A 277 -27.46 20.46 4.76
CA PRO A 277 -27.68 19.25 3.98
C PRO A 277 -26.33 18.64 3.56
N GLY A 278 -26.26 17.31 3.54
CA GLY A 278 -25.09 16.58 3.06
C GLY A 278 -24.72 17.05 1.65
N GLY A 279 -23.44 17.32 1.43
CA GLY A 279 -22.92 17.89 0.19
C GLY A 279 -23.03 19.41 0.08
N TYR A 280 -23.58 20.11 1.07
CA TYR A 280 -23.49 21.58 1.13
C TYR A 280 -22.03 22.01 1.17
N VAL A 281 -21.60 22.81 0.20
CA VAL A 281 -20.25 23.38 0.11
C VAL A 281 -20.27 24.78 0.68
N GLY A 282 -19.55 24.98 1.79
CA GLY A 282 -19.35 26.29 2.41
C GLY A 282 -18.43 27.20 1.58
N PRO A 283 -18.41 28.51 1.88
CA PRO A 283 -17.64 29.51 1.12
C PRO A 283 -16.13 29.26 1.05
N GLN A 284 -15.58 28.49 1.99
CA GLN A 284 -14.17 28.09 2.00
C GLN A 284 -13.88 26.80 1.24
N GLY A 285 -14.84 26.28 0.47
CA GLY A 285 -14.68 25.08 -0.35
C GLY A 285 -14.78 23.76 0.42
N TRP A 286 -15.16 23.80 1.70
CA TRP A 286 -15.41 22.61 2.52
C TRP A 286 -16.87 22.23 2.51
N ALA A 287 -17.17 20.94 2.49
CA ALA A 287 -18.51 20.40 2.39
C ALA A 287 -18.89 19.50 3.56
N VAL A 288 -20.18 19.46 3.88
CA VAL A 288 -20.71 18.55 4.90
C VAL A 288 -20.71 17.12 4.35
N PRO A 289 -19.98 16.17 4.97
CA PRO A 289 -19.71 14.86 4.39
C PRO A 289 -20.90 13.89 4.46
N ALA A 290 -21.84 14.11 5.38
CA ALA A 290 -23.12 13.39 5.46
C ALA A 290 -24.16 14.23 6.19
N ALA A 291 -25.43 14.04 5.85
CA ALA A 291 -26.54 14.63 6.60
C ALA A 291 -26.88 13.76 7.82
N GLY A 292 -27.00 14.36 9.00
CA GLY A 292 -27.43 13.68 10.20
C GLY A 292 -26.79 14.23 11.49
N PRO A 293 -27.32 13.85 12.67
CA PRO A 293 -26.75 14.28 13.94
C PRO A 293 -25.41 13.58 14.19
N ILE A 294 -24.55 14.23 14.97
CA ILE A 294 -23.37 13.59 15.55
C ILE A 294 -23.85 12.58 16.60
N THR A 295 -23.50 11.31 16.42
CA THR A 295 -23.85 10.22 17.34
C THR A 295 -22.71 9.86 18.29
N ASP A 296 -21.46 10.09 17.87
CA ASP A 296 -20.28 9.94 18.73
C ASP A 296 -19.17 10.92 18.30
N GLY A 297 -18.44 11.48 19.28
CA GLY A 297 -17.43 12.52 19.07
C GLY A 297 -16.00 11.99 19.10
N PHE A 298 -15.04 12.84 18.74
CA PHE A 298 -13.61 12.52 18.84
C PHE A 298 -13.15 12.46 20.31
N GLY A 299 -12.34 11.47 20.68
CA GLY A 299 -11.71 11.37 22.00
C GLY A 299 -12.10 10.14 22.82
N ALA A 300 -11.91 10.22 24.14
CA ALA A 300 -12.11 9.09 25.05
C ALA A 300 -13.59 8.73 25.21
N ARG A 301 -13.90 7.43 25.13
CA ARG A 301 -15.27 6.90 25.25
C ARG A 301 -15.27 5.46 25.81
N PRO A 302 -16.41 4.96 26.33
CA PRO A 302 -16.60 3.53 26.52
C PRO A 302 -16.51 2.78 25.17
N SER A 303 -16.02 1.53 25.17
CA SER A 303 -16.01 0.72 23.94
C SER A 303 -17.44 0.49 23.44
N PRO A 304 -17.78 0.87 22.19
CA PRO A 304 -19.13 0.75 21.67
C PRO A 304 -19.46 -0.73 21.44
N GLY A 305 -20.27 -1.31 22.32
CA GLY A 305 -20.72 -2.70 22.21
C GLY A 305 -19.60 -3.76 22.23
N GLY A 306 -18.38 -3.40 22.67
CA GLY A 306 -17.22 -4.30 22.69
C GLY A 306 -16.49 -4.48 21.36
N VAL A 307 -16.91 -3.78 20.28
CA VAL A 307 -16.32 -3.93 18.94
C VAL A 307 -15.40 -2.78 18.53
N GLY A 308 -15.58 -1.59 19.13
CA GLY A 308 -14.79 -0.39 18.82
C GLY A 308 -13.77 -0.02 19.90
N SER A 309 -12.86 0.88 19.54
CA SER A 309 -11.85 1.43 20.46
C SER A 309 -12.46 2.25 21.60
N THR A 310 -11.76 2.31 22.74
CA THR A 310 -12.04 3.22 23.87
C THR A 310 -11.52 4.65 23.65
N TYR A 311 -10.84 4.88 22.53
CA TYR A 311 -10.45 6.21 22.08
C TYR A 311 -10.83 6.38 20.61
N HIS A 312 -11.78 7.25 20.35
CA HIS A 312 -12.33 7.50 19.03
C HIS A 312 -11.47 8.50 18.26
N MET A 313 -10.93 8.09 17.12
CA MET A 313 -10.05 8.94 16.29
C MET A 313 -10.78 9.59 15.10
N GLY A 314 -12.10 9.74 15.21
CA GLY A 314 -12.97 10.36 14.21
C GLY A 314 -14.26 10.86 14.85
N ILE A 315 -15.27 11.12 14.04
CA ILE A 315 -16.61 11.54 14.45
C ILE A 315 -17.62 10.66 13.72
N ASP A 316 -18.62 10.18 14.45
CA ASP A 316 -19.69 9.36 13.88
C ASP A 316 -20.92 10.24 13.62
N ILE A 317 -21.36 10.25 12.36
CA ILE A 317 -22.54 10.98 11.89
C ILE A 317 -23.63 9.96 11.60
N GLY A 318 -24.71 10.01 12.38
CA GLY A 318 -25.85 9.11 12.24
C GLY A 318 -26.60 9.36 10.94
N ALA A 319 -26.57 8.40 10.03
CA ALA A 319 -27.20 8.52 8.72
C ALA A 319 -27.90 7.22 8.34
N SER A 320 -29.00 7.32 7.60
CA SER A 320 -29.71 6.14 7.09
C SER A 320 -28.78 5.27 6.24
N CYS A 321 -28.92 3.95 6.32
CA CYS A 321 -28.21 3.04 5.43
C CYS A 321 -28.43 3.47 3.97
N ASN A 322 -27.39 3.38 3.14
CA ASN A 322 -27.37 3.79 1.75
C ASN A 322 -27.45 5.31 1.50
N ALA A 323 -27.51 6.16 2.54
CA ALA A 323 -27.39 7.60 2.36
C ALA A 323 -26.06 7.96 1.66
N PRO A 324 -26.02 9.01 0.82
CA PRO A 324 -24.80 9.43 0.15
C PRO A 324 -23.78 10.00 1.14
N ILE A 325 -22.52 9.66 0.92
CA ILE A 325 -21.34 10.23 1.56
C ILE A 325 -20.66 11.14 0.55
N TYR A 326 -20.30 12.35 0.97
CA TYR A 326 -19.73 13.38 0.13
C TYR A 326 -18.28 13.69 0.50
N ALA A 327 -17.46 14.01 -0.50
CA ALA A 327 -16.11 14.52 -0.27
C ALA A 327 -16.19 15.87 0.46
N ALA A 328 -15.49 15.98 1.60
CA ALA A 328 -15.53 17.13 2.48
C ALA A 328 -14.71 18.30 1.94
N HIS A 329 -13.81 18.05 1.00
CA HIS A 329 -13.12 19.08 0.24
C HIS A 329 -12.66 18.47 -1.08
N SER A 330 -12.32 19.32 -2.04
CA SER A 330 -11.62 18.85 -3.24
C SER A 330 -10.30 18.16 -2.88
N GLY A 331 -9.91 17.15 -3.65
CA GLY A 331 -8.72 16.37 -3.36
C GLY A 331 -8.55 15.16 -4.25
N THR A 332 -7.56 14.33 -3.92
CA THR A 332 -7.27 13.07 -4.60
C THR A 332 -7.54 11.91 -3.65
N VAL A 333 -8.32 10.92 -4.10
CA VAL A 333 -8.50 9.68 -3.37
C VAL A 333 -7.16 8.95 -3.30
N ILE A 334 -6.61 8.76 -2.10
CA ILE A 334 -5.35 8.05 -1.86
C ILE A 334 -5.55 6.64 -1.31
N TYR A 335 -6.80 6.30 -0.96
CA TYR A 335 -7.20 4.94 -0.61
C TYR A 335 -8.70 4.76 -0.89
N ALA A 336 -9.10 3.59 -1.41
CA ALA A 336 -10.49 3.20 -1.60
C ALA A 336 -10.60 1.67 -1.59
N GLY A 337 -11.11 1.08 -0.51
CA GLY A 337 -11.19 -0.37 -0.37
C GLY A 337 -11.42 -0.85 1.07
N PRO A 338 -11.35 -2.17 1.33
CA PRO A 338 -11.48 -2.73 2.67
C PRO A 338 -10.24 -2.48 3.55
N ASP A 339 -10.41 -1.83 4.69
CA ASP A 339 -9.34 -1.46 5.63
C ASP A 339 -9.67 -1.87 7.08
N GLY A 340 -9.43 -3.14 7.42
CA GLY A 340 -9.52 -3.64 8.79
C GLY A 340 -10.82 -3.25 9.51
N SER A 341 -10.69 -2.61 10.68
CA SER A 341 -11.83 -2.18 11.51
C SER A 341 -12.69 -1.08 10.87
N TYR A 342 -12.17 -0.35 9.89
CA TYR A 342 -12.95 0.65 9.15
C TYR A 342 -13.97 0.02 8.21
N GLY A 343 -13.84 -1.27 7.91
CA GLY A 343 -14.63 -1.91 6.87
C GLY A 343 -14.24 -1.34 5.51
N ASN A 344 -15.21 -1.00 4.66
CA ASN A 344 -14.91 -0.30 3.42
C ASN A 344 -14.62 1.18 3.73
N PHE A 345 -13.49 1.67 3.22
CA PHE A 345 -12.89 2.94 3.58
C PHE A 345 -12.47 3.73 2.34
N VAL A 346 -12.62 5.05 2.40
CA VAL A 346 -12.07 6.00 1.43
C VAL A 346 -11.22 7.01 2.18
N LEU A 347 -10.02 7.32 1.68
CA LEU A 347 -9.15 8.38 2.18
C LEU A 347 -8.86 9.34 1.03
N ILE A 348 -9.05 10.63 1.27
CA ILE A 348 -8.80 11.69 0.30
C ILE A 348 -7.70 12.61 0.84
N ASP A 349 -6.69 12.88 0.03
CA ASP A 349 -5.74 13.97 0.25
C ASP A 349 -6.32 15.27 -0.30
N ASN A 350 -6.62 16.22 0.58
CA ASN A 350 -7.22 17.51 0.25
C ASN A 350 -6.16 18.60 0.00
N GLY A 351 -4.87 18.25 0.07
CA GLY A 351 -3.76 19.18 -0.05
C GLY A 351 -3.46 19.94 1.25
N GLY A 352 -2.33 20.66 1.26
CA GLY A 352 -1.92 21.47 2.42
C GLY A 352 -1.65 20.66 3.70
N GLY A 353 -1.34 19.37 3.56
CA GLY A 353 -1.16 18.44 4.68
C GLY A 353 -2.46 17.94 5.30
N VAL A 354 -3.62 18.20 4.69
CA VAL A 354 -4.92 17.77 5.19
C VAL A 354 -5.45 16.58 4.40
N LYS A 355 -5.92 15.54 5.11
CA LYS A 355 -6.61 14.39 4.53
C LYS A 355 -7.95 14.16 5.24
N THR A 356 -8.93 13.63 4.52
CA THR A 356 -10.23 13.22 5.09
C THR A 356 -10.53 11.75 4.84
N GLY A 357 -10.97 11.05 5.89
CA GLY A 357 -11.29 9.62 5.86
C GLY A 357 -12.78 9.36 6.03
N TYR A 358 -13.29 8.32 5.36
CA TYR A 358 -14.71 7.94 5.32
C TYR A 358 -14.85 6.43 5.45
N ALA A 359 -15.43 5.95 6.54
CA ALA A 359 -15.48 4.52 6.85
C ALA A 359 -16.90 3.96 6.99
N HIS A 360 -16.96 2.65 7.25
CA HIS A 360 -18.17 1.84 7.37
C HIS A 360 -19.05 1.85 6.12
N ILE A 361 -18.44 2.07 4.95
CA ILE A 361 -19.14 2.14 3.66
C ILE A 361 -19.80 0.78 3.37
N ARG A 362 -21.02 0.77 2.81
CA ARG A 362 -21.70 -0.49 2.47
C ARG A 362 -20.93 -1.29 1.41
N ASN A 363 -21.08 -2.61 1.39
CA ASN A 363 -20.53 -3.44 0.31
C ASN A 363 -21.06 -2.97 -1.06
N GLY A 364 -20.14 -2.78 -2.01
CA GLY A 364 -20.44 -2.20 -3.33
C GLY A 364 -20.85 -0.72 -3.30
N GLY A 365 -20.63 -0.02 -2.18
CA GLY A 365 -21.05 1.37 -1.98
C GLY A 365 -19.95 2.41 -2.23
N ILE A 366 -18.72 2.02 -2.56
CA ILE A 366 -17.66 2.95 -2.95
C ILE A 366 -17.90 3.38 -4.40
N LEU A 367 -17.98 4.69 -4.65
CA LEU A 367 -18.25 5.27 -5.97
C LEU A 367 -16.98 5.82 -6.64
N VAL A 368 -15.85 5.78 -5.93
CA VAL A 368 -14.59 6.39 -6.35
C VAL A 368 -13.40 5.44 -6.21
N GLY A 369 -12.39 5.61 -7.06
CA GLY A 369 -11.16 4.80 -7.07
C GLY A 369 -9.93 5.56 -6.57
N ILE A 370 -8.89 4.84 -6.19
CA ILE A 370 -7.58 5.43 -5.85
C ILE A 370 -7.06 6.23 -7.05
N GLY A 371 -6.49 7.40 -6.79
CA GLY A 371 -6.01 8.36 -7.78
C GLY A 371 -7.09 9.30 -8.34
N GLN A 372 -8.38 9.04 -8.06
CA GLN A 372 -9.46 9.87 -8.56
C GLN A 372 -9.46 11.25 -7.89
N GLY A 373 -9.49 12.31 -8.72
CA GLY A 373 -9.80 13.65 -8.27
C GLY A 373 -11.28 13.77 -7.94
N VAL A 374 -11.59 14.34 -6.79
CA VAL A 374 -12.97 14.60 -6.35
C VAL A 374 -13.15 16.08 -6.03
N GLY A 375 -14.33 16.61 -6.33
CA GLY A 375 -14.75 17.96 -5.92
C GLY A 375 -15.34 17.97 -4.51
N ALA A 376 -15.27 19.11 -3.83
CA ALA A 376 -16.01 19.31 -2.59
C ALA A 376 -17.52 19.11 -2.83
N GLY A 377 -18.18 18.34 -1.95
CA GLY A 377 -19.60 18.02 -2.09
C GLY A 377 -19.91 16.97 -3.16
N GLN A 378 -18.90 16.35 -3.79
CA GLN A 378 -19.13 15.24 -4.71
C GLN A 378 -19.51 13.96 -3.95
N PRO A 379 -20.56 13.22 -4.37
CA PRO A 379 -20.83 11.88 -3.83
C PRO A 379 -19.65 10.93 -4.10
N ILE A 380 -19.15 10.28 -3.05
CA ILE A 380 -17.99 9.37 -3.12
C ILE A 380 -18.31 7.96 -2.64
N ALA A 381 -19.33 7.80 -1.79
CA ALA A 381 -19.70 6.50 -1.25
C ALA A 381 -21.15 6.49 -0.74
N HIS A 382 -21.60 5.33 -0.27
CA HIS A 382 -22.87 5.14 0.41
C HIS A 382 -22.68 4.57 1.83
N VAL A 383 -23.39 5.15 2.80
CA VAL A 383 -23.39 4.74 4.20
C VAL A 383 -23.75 3.26 4.35
N GLY A 384 -23.04 2.57 5.23
CA GLY A 384 -23.28 1.18 5.59
C GLY A 384 -22.93 0.90 7.04
N THR A 385 -22.63 -0.36 7.33
CA THR A 385 -22.28 -0.87 8.66
C THR A 385 -21.15 -1.91 8.60
N THR A 386 -20.24 -1.77 7.63
CA THR A 386 -19.12 -2.72 7.46
C THR A 386 -18.01 -2.45 8.47
N GLY A 387 -17.18 -3.46 8.76
CA GLY A 387 -16.12 -3.34 9.77
C GLY A 387 -16.66 -3.34 11.21
N ALA A 388 -15.96 -2.67 12.11
CA ALA A 388 -16.34 -2.53 13.51
C ALA A 388 -17.39 -1.43 13.70
N SER A 389 -18.65 -1.75 13.41
CA SER A 389 -19.78 -0.81 13.50
C SER A 389 -20.98 -1.44 14.23
N THR A 390 -21.71 -0.64 15.00
CA THR A 390 -22.92 -1.05 15.73
C THR A 390 -24.22 -0.72 14.99
N GLY A 391 -24.14 -0.06 13.83
CA GLY A 391 -25.29 0.36 13.04
C GLY A 391 -24.91 1.31 11.91
N CYS A 392 -25.85 1.66 11.02
CA CYS A 392 -25.54 2.54 9.90
C CYS A 392 -25.17 3.96 10.33
N HIS A 393 -23.96 4.37 10.01
CA HIS A 393 -23.42 5.71 10.24
C HIS A 393 -22.21 5.96 9.33
N LEU A 394 -21.81 7.23 9.19
CA LEU A 394 -20.50 7.59 8.63
C LEU A 394 -19.53 7.83 9.79
N HIS A 395 -18.42 7.10 9.80
CA HIS A 395 -17.25 7.49 10.58
C HIS A 395 -16.35 8.38 9.72
N PHE A 396 -16.20 9.63 10.14
CA PHE A 396 -15.47 10.69 9.44
C PHE A 396 -14.20 11.09 10.19
N GLU A 397 -13.08 11.11 9.48
CA GLU A 397 -11.79 11.55 10.04
C GLU A 397 -11.28 12.80 9.34
N VAL A 398 -10.66 13.70 10.11
CA VAL A 398 -9.79 14.76 9.59
C VAL A 398 -8.38 14.48 10.09
N ARG A 399 -7.41 14.49 9.17
CA ARG A 399 -6.00 14.28 9.46
C ARG A 399 -5.21 15.51 9.01
N VAL A 400 -4.39 16.07 9.90
CA VAL A 400 -3.47 17.18 9.59
C VAL A 400 -2.05 16.71 9.86
N ASN A 401 -1.20 16.74 8.84
CA ASN A 401 0.17 16.18 8.89
C ASN A 401 0.18 14.73 9.43
N ASP A 402 -0.75 13.92 8.93
CA ASP A 402 -0.98 12.51 9.32
C ASP A 402 -1.43 12.28 10.77
N GLN A 403 -1.65 13.34 11.56
CA GLN A 403 -2.28 13.25 12.87
C GLN A 403 -3.78 13.44 12.78
N LYS A 404 -4.55 12.51 13.34
CA LYS A 404 -6.01 12.60 13.43
C LYS A 404 -6.40 13.62 14.49
N ILE A 405 -7.30 14.53 14.13
CA ILE A 405 -7.76 15.62 15.00
C ILE A 405 -9.29 15.59 15.12
N ASP A 406 -9.82 16.36 16.07
CA ASP A 406 -11.25 16.59 16.17
C ASP A 406 -11.75 17.38 14.94
N GLY A 407 -12.60 16.72 14.14
CA GLY A 407 -13.19 17.30 12.94
C GLY A 407 -14.29 18.34 13.20
N ILE A 408 -14.92 18.38 14.38
CA ILE A 408 -16.00 19.33 14.69
C ILE A 408 -15.49 20.78 14.61
N PRO A 409 -14.48 21.20 15.40
CA PRO A 409 -13.96 22.56 15.32
C PRO A 409 -13.32 22.81 13.95
N PHE A 410 -12.62 21.84 13.38
CA PHE A 410 -11.97 21.98 12.08
C PHE A 410 -12.94 22.36 10.95
N MET A 411 -14.09 21.66 10.88
CA MET A 411 -15.11 21.85 9.86
C MET A 411 -15.97 23.09 10.11
N ARG A 412 -16.29 23.39 11.38
CA ARG A 412 -17.00 24.61 11.78
C ARG A 412 -16.25 25.87 11.35
N ASP A 413 -14.94 25.92 11.60
CA ASP A 413 -14.11 27.09 11.28
C ASP A 413 -13.99 27.33 9.77
N ARG A 414 -14.28 26.28 8.96
CA ARG A 414 -14.34 26.30 7.49
C ARG A 414 -15.74 26.48 6.93
N GLN A 415 -16.70 26.85 7.79
CA GLN A 415 -18.09 27.13 7.43
C GLN A 415 -18.82 25.92 6.81
N ALA A 416 -18.45 24.72 7.25
CA ALA A 416 -19.11 23.46 6.94
C ALA A 416 -19.43 22.66 8.22
N PRO A 417 -20.17 23.24 9.19
CA PRO A 417 -20.42 22.60 10.48
C PRO A 417 -21.05 21.20 10.32
N LEU A 418 -20.58 20.27 11.15
CA LEU A 418 -21.12 18.92 11.27
C LEU A 418 -22.24 18.92 12.33
N GLY A 419 -23.33 18.21 12.07
CA GLY A 419 -24.46 18.05 13.01
C GLY A 419 -25.55 19.09 12.86
#